data_AF-A0A838KCE7-F1
#
_entry.id   AF-A0A838KCE7-F1
#
_cell.length_a   1.000
_cell.length_b   1.000
_cell.length_c   1.000
_cell.angle_alpha   90.00
_cell.angle_beta   90.00
_cell.angle_gamma   90.00
#
_symmetry.space_group_name_H-M   'P 1'
#
loop_
_entity.id
_entity.type
_entity.pdbx_description
1 polymer ?
#
loop_
_entity_poly.entity_id
_entity_poly.type
_entity_poly.pdbx_seq_one_letter_code
_entity_poly.pdbx_strand_id
1 'polypeptide(L)'
;MAEQAWATWRSATERALYGDGGFYRRTEEAPGDHFRTSVHASPLFARALLTLADDARLRTVVDIGAGRGELLQALHRLDPSLHLIGVELAARPAGLPAVIGWTSDLPPGFEALVVANEWLDNIPVDVVEMTADGPRVLEVDPAGAERPAGRPTGPDLAWLERWWPLTDPGARAEV
;
A
#
# COMPACT_ATOMS: atom_id res chain seq x y z
N MET A 1 -22.53 -17.55 22.74
CA MET A 1 -22.22 -17.14 21.35
C MET A 1 -21.02 -16.23 21.46
N ALA A 2 -19.91 -16.53 20.77
CA ALA A 2 -18.79 -15.59 20.73
C ALA A 2 -19.32 -14.29 20.11
N GLU A 3 -19.06 -13.17 20.77
CA GLU A 3 -19.38 -11.85 20.24
C GLU A 3 -18.73 -11.73 18.86
N GLN A 4 -19.54 -11.54 17.83
CA GLN A 4 -19.05 -11.39 16.46
C GLN A 4 -18.21 -10.12 16.43
N ALA A 5 -16.91 -10.25 16.19
CA ALA A 5 -15.99 -9.12 16.15
C ALA A 5 -16.17 -8.37 14.82
N TRP A 6 -17.13 -7.44 14.82
CA TRP A 6 -17.28 -6.43 13.78
C TRP A 6 -16.08 -5.50 13.78
N ALA A 7 -15.62 -5.11 12.59
CA ALA A 7 -14.53 -4.14 12.44
C ALA A 7 -14.82 -3.26 11.23
N THR A 8 -14.25 -2.05 11.20
CA THR A 8 -14.30 -1.23 9.98
C THR A 8 -13.56 -1.92 8.84
N TRP A 9 -13.88 -1.57 7.59
CA TRP A 9 -13.18 -2.09 6.42
C TRP A 9 -11.67 -1.82 6.46
N ARG A 10 -11.23 -0.65 6.95
CA ARG A 10 -9.80 -0.36 7.14
C ARG A 10 -9.14 -1.38 8.05
N SER A 11 -9.73 -1.60 9.22
CA SER A 11 -9.21 -2.54 10.22
C SER A 11 -9.23 -3.99 9.74
N ALA A 12 -10.28 -4.39 9.03
CA ALA A 12 -10.40 -5.75 8.48
C ALA A 12 -9.35 -5.99 7.39
N THR A 13 -9.22 -5.06 6.45
CA THR A 13 -8.25 -5.11 5.36
C THR A 13 -6.82 -5.05 5.89
N GLU A 14 -6.51 -4.18 6.85
CA GLU A 14 -5.19 -4.11 7.48
C GLU A 14 -4.77 -5.44 8.10
N ARG A 15 -5.66 -6.11 8.85
CA ARG A 15 -5.38 -7.45 9.38
C ARG A 15 -5.19 -8.49 8.29
N ALA A 16 -6.05 -8.48 7.26
CA ALA A 16 -6.00 -9.46 6.18
C ALA A 16 -4.74 -9.34 5.32
N LEU A 17 -4.29 -8.11 5.07
CA LEU A 17 -3.14 -7.81 4.23
C LEU A 17 -1.83 -7.84 5.02
N TYR A 18 -1.80 -7.21 6.19
CA TYR A 18 -0.58 -6.87 6.92
C TYR A 18 -0.55 -7.36 8.36
N GLY A 19 -1.59 -8.04 8.84
CA GLY A 19 -1.58 -8.68 10.17
C GLY A 19 -0.62 -9.87 10.25
N ASP A 20 -0.59 -10.52 11.42
CA ASP A 20 0.09 -11.80 11.57
C ASP A 20 -0.57 -12.84 10.65
N GLY A 21 0.22 -13.49 9.79
CA GLY A 21 -0.29 -14.35 8.70
C GLY A 21 -1.00 -13.60 7.56
N GLY A 22 -0.93 -12.27 7.51
CA GLY A 22 -1.52 -11.45 6.44
C GLY A 22 -0.93 -11.76 5.06
N PHE A 23 -1.71 -11.50 4.01
CA PHE A 23 -1.38 -11.83 2.62
C PHE A 23 0.04 -11.39 2.20
N TYR A 24 0.44 -10.15 2.49
CA TYR A 24 1.76 -9.63 2.09
C TYR A 24 2.91 -10.06 3.00
N ARG A 25 2.63 -10.68 4.15
CA ARG A 25 3.67 -11.17 5.08
C ARG A 25 3.96 -12.66 4.94
N ARG A 26 3.07 -13.42 4.31
CA ARG A 26 3.25 -14.86 4.12
C ARG A 26 4.39 -15.13 3.13
N THR A 27 5.23 -16.11 3.46
CA THR A 27 6.38 -16.53 2.64
C THR A 27 6.05 -17.70 1.71
N GLU A 28 4.89 -18.33 1.90
CA GLU A 28 4.48 -19.58 1.25
C GLU A 28 3.80 -19.35 -0.10
N GLU A 29 3.11 -18.22 -0.26
CA GLU A 29 2.44 -17.77 -1.49
C GLU A 29 2.82 -16.29 -1.70
N ALA A 30 3.55 -15.97 -2.77
CA ALA A 30 3.98 -14.59 -3.02
C ALA A 30 2.91 -13.83 -3.81
N PRO A 31 2.75 -12.51 -3.61
CA PRO A 31 1.85 -11.70 -4.43
C PRO A 31 2.10 -11.85 -5.95
N GLY A 32 3.35 -12.06 -6.35
CA GLY A 32 3.75 -12.33 -7.74
C GLY A 32 3.25 -13.65 -8.32
N ASP A 33 2.77 -14.58 -7.49
CA ASP A 33 2.11 -15.82 -7.93
C ASP A 33 0.63 -15.58 -8.28
N HIS A 34 0.05 -14.46 -7.82
CA HIS A 34 -1.37 -14.14 -7.98
C HIS A 34 -1.61 -12.99 -8.98
N PHE A 35 -0.72 -12.01 -9.05
CA PHE A 35 -0.84 -10.85 -9.93
C PHE A 35 0.51 -10.45 -10.55
N ARG A 36 0.48 -9.94 -11.79
CA ARG A 36 1.67 -9.40 -12.48
C ARG A 36 1.70 -7.88 -12.35
N THR A 37 2.70 -7.34 -11.66
CA THR A 37 2.93 -5.90 -11.60
C THR A 37 3.87 -5.43 -12.71
N SER A 38 3.84 -4.13 -13.03
CA SER A 38 4.65 -3.50 -14.09
C SER A 38 6.17 -3.71 -13.94
N VAL A 39 6.65 -3.87 -12.71
CA VAL A 39 8.05 -4.17 -12.38
C VAL A 39 8.54 -5.50 -12.96
N HIS A 40 7.61 -6.45 -13.16
CA HIS A 40 7.88 -7.76 -13.75
C HIS A 40 7.87 -7.74 -15.29
N ALA A 41 7.42 -6.64 -15.91
CA ALA A 41 7.14 -6.60 -17.34
C ALA A 41 8.34 -6.19 -18.19
N SER A 42 9.20 -5.26 -17.72
CA SER A 42 10.30 -4.74 -18.54
C SER A 42 11.36 -3.95 -17.76
N PRO A 43 12.65 -4.02 -18.15
CA PRO A 43 13.70 -3.13 -17.62
C PRO A 43 13.53 -1.65 -18.00
N LEU A 44 12.53 -1.30 -18.82
CA LEU A 44 12.27 0.10 -19.21
C LEU A 44 11.90 0.98 -18.03
N PHE A 45 11.12 0.47 -17.08
CA PHE A 45 10.68 1.25 -15.92
C PHE A 45 11.88 1.67 -15.05
N ALA A 46 12.76 0.72 -14.72
CA ALA A 46 13.99 1.01 -13.98
C ALA A 46 14.89 2.01 -14.71
N ARG A 47 14.99 1.95 -16.05
CA ARG A 47 15.75 2.94 -16.82
C ARG A 47 15.14 4.34 -16.76
N ALA A 48 13.82 4.45 -16.84
CA ALA A 48 13.13 5.73 -16.73
C ALA A 48 13.36 6.36 -15.35
N LEU A 49 13.30 5.56 -14.29
CA LEU A 49 13.59 6.02 -12.93
C LEU A 49 15.05 6.43 -12.74
N LEU A 50 16.00 5.70 -13.34
CA LEU A 50 17.41 6.11 -13.34
C LEU A 50 17.60 7.46 -14.03
N THR A 51 16.98 7.66 -15.20
CA THR A 51 17.04 8.97 -15.92
C THR A 51 16.45 10.09 -15.07
N LEU A 52 15.30 9.85 -14.42
CA LEU A 52 14.67 10.83 -13.53
C LEU A 52 15.56 11.17 -12.32
N ALA A 53 16.22 10.17 -11.73
CA ALA A 53 17.17 10.38 -10.64
C ALA A 53 18.37 11.21 -11.09
N ASP A 54 18.93 10.93 -12.26
CA ASP A 54 20.06 11.68 -12.83
C ASP A 54 19.69 13.14 -13.14
N ASP A 55 18.53 13.37 -13.75
CA ASP A 55 18.00 14.72 -14.04
C ASP A 55 17.80 15.54 -12.77
N ALA A 56 17.31 14.89 -11.71
CA ALA A 56 17.15 15.48 -10.39
C ALA A 56 18.47 15.55 -9.57
N ARG A 57 19.57 14.98 -10.07
CA ARG A 57 20.88 14.85 -9.40
C ARG A 57 20.81 14.09 -8.08
N LEU A 58 19.91 13.11 -8.01
CA LEU A 58 19.70 12.26 -6.84
C LEU A 58 20.47 10.95 -7.02
N ARG A 59 21.18 10.54 -5.97
CA ARG A 59 21.94 9.27 -5.94
C ARG A 59 21.31 8.21 -5.07
N THR A 60 20.28 8.59 -4.31
CA THR A 60 19.49 7.69 -3.47
C THR A 60 18.15 7.43 -4.13
N VAL A 61 17.73 6.17 -4.19
CA VAL A 61 16.38 5.77 -4.60
C VAL A 61 15.76 4.93 -3.49
N VAL A 62 14.54 5.31 -3.10
CA VAL A 62 13.75 4.62 -2.09
C VAL A 62 12.51 4.05 -2.77
N ASP A 63 12.30 2.75 -2.64
CA ASP A 63 11.14 2.04 -3.16
C ASP A 63 10.20 1.65 -2.00
N ILE A 64 9.00 2.22 -1.97
CA ILE A 64 7.98 1.98 -0.94
C ILE A 64 7.01 0.91 -1.44
N GLY A 65 6.79 -0.11 -0.63
CA GLY A 65 6.11 -1.33 -1.09
C GLY A 65 7.00 -2.09 -2.06
N ALA A 66 8.28 -2.23 -1.71
CA ALA A 66 9.31 -2.76 -2.60
C ALA A 66 9.08 -4.22 -3.02
N GLY A 67 8.09 -4.92 -2.46
CA GLY A 67 7.77 -6.29 -2.82
C GLY A 67 8.94 -7.21 -2.53
N ARG A 68 9.54 -7.83 -3.56
CA ARG A 68 10.76 -8.64 -3.40
C ARG A 68 12.01 -7.92 -3.93
N GLY A 69 11.94 -6.60 -4.08
CA GLY A 69 13.03 -5.73 -4.50
C GLY A 69 13.39 -5.89 -5.98
N GLU A 70 12.46 -6.30 -6.83
CA GLU A 70 12.67 -6.47 -8.27
C GLU A 70 13.15 -5.16 -8.92
N LEU A 71 12.52 -4.04 -8.59
CA LEU A 71 12.92 -2.71 -9.06
C LEU A 71 14.33 -2.37 -8.59
N LEU A 72 14.62 -2.56 -7.31
CA LEU A 72 15.92 -2.27 -6.71
C LEU A 72 17.03 -3.12 -7.34
N GLN A 73 16.78 -4.40 -7.61
CA GLN A 73 17.73 -5.27 -8.33
C GLN A 73 17.95 -4.79 -9.77
N ALA A 74 16.90 -4.35 -10.46
CA ALA A 74 17.00 -3.80 -11.80
C ALA A 74 17.83 -2.50 -11.81
N LEU A 75 17.59 -1.58 -10.88
CA LEU A 75 18.36 -0.36 -10.71
C LEU A 75 19.82 -0.65 -10.37
N HIS A 76 20.08 -1.56 -9.43
CA HIS A 76 21.45 -1.95 -9.05
C HIS A 76 22.24 -2.53 -10.23
N ARG A 77 21.60 -3.29 -11.13
CA ARG A 77 22.25 -3.79 -12.35
C ARG A 77 22.55 -2.70 -13.37
N LEU A 78 21.74 -1.65 -13.42
CA LEU A 78 21.94 -0.51 -14.32
C LEU A 78 23.03 0.43 -13.80
N ASP A 79 23.02 0.72 -12.50
CA ASP A 79 24.01 1.55 -11.83
C ASP A 79 24.29 1.03 -10.40
N PRO A 80 25.38 0.27 -10.21
CA PRO A 80 25.77 -0.25 -8.89
C PRO A 80 26.17 0.83 -7.87
N SER A 81 26.36 2.09 -8.31
CA SER A 81 26.80 3.19 -7.45
C SER A 81 25.64 3.97 -6.82
N LEU A 82 24.39 3.63 -7.14
CA LEU A 82 23.21 4.16 -6.44
C LEU A 82 23.13 3.66 -5.00
N HIS A 83 22.69 4.53 -4.11
CA HIS A 83 22.23 4.12 -2.78
C HIS A 83 20.76 3.70 -2.87
N LEU A 84 20.47 2.43 -2.61
CA LEU A 84 19.15 1.84 -2.84
C LEU A 84 18.55 1.34 -1.52
N ILE A 85 17.29 1.71 -1.25
CA ILE A 85 16.58 1.32 -0.03
C ILE A 85 15.19 0.80 -0.40
N GLY A 86 14.87 -0.42 0.04
CA GLY A 86 13.50 -0.92 0.04
C GLY A 86 12.83 -0.64 1.38
N VAL A 87 11.62 -0.07 1.33
CA VAL A 87 10.72 0.08 2.47
C VAL A 87 9.59 -0.93 2.31
N GLU A 88 9.60 -1.95 3.15
CA GLU A 88 8.70 -3.10 3.02
C GLU A 88 8.48 -3.77 4.38
N LEU A 89 7.24 -4.15 4.65
CA LEU A 89 6.85 -4.86 5.87
C LEU A 89 7.26 -6.33 5.83
N ALA A 90 7.32 -6.91 4.63
CA ALA A 90 7.80 -8.28 4.43
C ALA A 90 9.30 -8.42 4.71
N ALA A 91 9.70 -9.65 5.06
CA ALA A 91 11.11 -9.95 5.33
C ALA A 91 11.98 -9.73 4.09
N ARG A 92 13.24 -9.35 4.32
CA ARG A 92 14.22 -9.14 3.25
C ARG A 92 14.36 -10.41 2.38
N PRO A 93 14.25 -10.31 1.05
CA PRO A 93 14.47 -11.44 0.15
C PRO A 93 15.91 -11.96 0.21
N ALA A 94 16.08 -13.29 0.29
CA ALA A 94 17.40 -13.92 0.43
C ALA A 94 18.38 -13.62 -0.72
N GLY A 95 17.88 -13.35 -1.94
CA GLY A 95 18.69 -13.06 -3.12
C GLY A 95 19.03 -11.57 -3.32
N LEU A 96 18.54 -10.67 -2.45
CA LEU A 96 18.73 -9.23 -2.62
C LEU A 96 20.17 -8.82 -2.28
N PRO A 97 20.94 -8.19 -3.20
CA PRO A 97 22.31 -7.77 -2.96
C PRO A 97 22.49 -7.04 -1.63
N ALA A 98 23.46 -7.46 -0.82
CA ALA A 98 23.64 -6.99 0.56
C ALA A 98 23.82 -5.46 0.69
N VAL A 99 24.26 -4.79 -0.38
CA VAL A 99 24.43 -3.33 -0.44
C VAL A 99 23.11 -2.55 -0.49
N ILE A 100 22.01 -3.20 -0.89
CA ILE A 100 20.68 -2.60 -0.92
C ILE A 100 20.12 -2.63 0.50
N GLY A 101 19.73 -1.47 1.04
CA GLY A 101 19.09 -1.36 2.35
C GLY A 101 17.67 -1.94 2.36
N TRP A 102 17.22 -2.42 3.52
CA TRP A 102 15.86 -2.94 3.71
C TRP A 102 15.34 -2.54 5.10
N THR A 103 14.16 -1.93 5.16
CA THR A 103 13.56 -1.38 6.39
C THR A 103 12.04 -1.47 6.32
N SER A 104 11.36 -1.51 7.47
CA SER A 104 9.90 -1.42 7.56
C SER A 104 9.37 0.01 7.51
N ASP A 105 10.23 0.98 7.86
CA ASP A 105 9.86 2.37 8.03
C ASP A 105 10.70 3.27 7.14
N LEU A 106 10.09 4.33 6.63
CA LEU A 106 10.78 5.34 5.82
C LEU A 106 11.85 6.04 6.68
N PRO A 107 13.14 6.00 6.30
CA PRO A 107 14.19 6.63 7.10
C PRO A 107 14.01 8.16 7.13
N PRO A 108 14.34 8.85 8.24
CA PRO A 108 14.25 10.30 8.27
C PRO A 108 15.36 10.97 7.46
N GLY A 109 15.07 12.12 6.84
CA GLY A 109 16.06 13.09 6.38
C GLY A 109 16.98 12.63 5.25
N PHE A 110 16.44 12.47 4.03
CA PHE A 110 17.24 12.20 2.84
C PHE A 110 16.80 13.01 1.62
N GLU A 111 17.77 13.32 0.76
CA GLU A 111 17.54 13.72 -0.63
C GLU A 111 17.51 12.45 -1.47
N ALA A 112 16.33 11.99 -1.88
CA ALA A 112 16.18 10.79 -2.70
C ALA A 112 15.00 10.90 -3.65
N LEU A 113 15.06 10.08 -4.70
CA LEU A 113 13.89 9.79 -5.50
C LEU A 113 13.07 8.73 -4.75
N VAL A 114 11.88 9.10 -4.29
CA VAL A 114 10.94 8.17 -3.66
C VAL A 114 9.96 7.66 -4.71
N VAL A 115 9.85 6.33 -4.79
CA VAL A 115 8.94 5.62 -5.70
C VAL A 115 8.00 4.78 -4.85
N ALA A 116 6.72 4.78 -5.20
CA ALA A 116 5.68 4.00 -4.53
C ALA A 116 4.76 3.40 -5.61
N ASN A 117 5.33 2.49 -6.41
CA ASN A 117 4.62 1.91 -7.55
C ASN A 117 3.59 0.89 -7.09
N GLU A 118 2.31 1.08 -7.45
CA GLU A 118 1.21 0.16 -7.05
C GLU A 118 1.12 -0.02 -5.52
N TRP A 119 1.50 1.02 -4.77
CA TRP A 119 1.45 1.01 -3.31
C TRP A 119 0.13 1.60 -2.78
N LEU A 120 -0.31 2.73 -3.35
CA LEU A 120 -1.49 3.46 -2.85
C LEU A 120 -2.80 2.66 -2.95
N ASP A 121 -2.90 1.76 -3.94
CA ASP A 121 -4.08 0.89 -4.10
C ASP A 121 -4.20 -0.19 -3.02
N ASN A 122 -3.15 -0.43 -2.25
CA ASN A 122 -3.14 -1.40 -1.15
C ASN A 122 -3.32 -0.76 0.24
N ILE A 123 -3.49 0.56 0.30
CA ILE A 123 -3.73 1.25 1.57
C ILE A 123 -5.14 0.93 2.07
N PRO A 124 -5.29 0.35 3.28
CA PRO A 124 -6.60 0.08 3.84
C PRO A 124 -7.39 1.37 4.03
N VAL A 125 -8.63 1.38 3.54
CA VAL A 125 -9.57 2.50 3.61
C VAL A 125 -10.86 2.06 4.28
N ASP A 126 -11.59 3.01 4.85
CA ASP A 126 -12.93 2.74 5.35
C ASP A 126 -13.95 2.93 4.22
N VAL A 127 -15.06 2.19 4.28
CA VAL A 127 -16.18 2.36 3.36
C VAL A 127 -17.29 3.10 4.09
N VAL A 128 -17.83 4.13 3.46
CA VAL A 128 -18.95 4.91 3.97
C VAL A 128 -20.14 4.71 3.04
N GLU A 129 -21.31 4.42 3.60
CA GLU A 129 -22.57 4.34 2.89
C GLU A 129 -23.50 5.48 3.32
N MET A 130 -24.17 6.11 2.36
CA MET A 130 -25.26 7.03 2.64
C MET A 130 -26.50 6.25 3.06
N THR A 131 -26.91 6.36 4.32
CA THR A 131 -28.17 5.80 4.79
C THR A 131 -29.26 6.87 4.82
N ALA A 132 -30.50 6.47 5.12
CA ALA A 132 -31.60 7.43 5.30
C ALA A 132 -31.33 8.48 6.40
N ASP A 133 -30.47 8.17 7.37
CA ASP A 133 -30.09 9.05 8.49
C ASP A 133 -28.74 9.77 8.26
N GLY A 134 -28.27 9.81 7.02
CA GLY A 134 -27.00 10.37 6.60
C GLY A 134 -25.85 9.34 6.51
N PRO A 135 -24.62 9.78 6.20
CA PRO A 135 -23.51 8.86 5.96
C PRO A 135 -23.14 8.07 7.22
N ARG A 136 -22.77 6.80 7.04
CA ARG A 136 -22.29 5.88 8.07
C ARG A 136 -21.10 5.09 7.57
N VAL A 137 -20.08 4.96 8.41
CA VAL A 137 -18.97 4.01 8.18
C VAL A 137 -19.55 2.59 8.25
N LEU A 138 -19.15 1.73 7.33
CA LEU A 138 -19.50 0.32 7.32
C LEU A 138 -18.51 -0.49 8.16
N GLU A 139 -19.06 -1.37 8.99
CA GLU A 139 -18.34 -2.47 9.60
C GLU A 139 -18.64 -3.77 8.89
N VAL A 140 -17.68 -4.69 8.90
CA VAL A 140 -17.77 -6.03 8.31
C VAL A 140 -17.43 -7.08 9.37
N ASP A 141 -18.14 -8.21 9.33
CA ASP A 141 -17.85 -9.38 10.17
C ASP A 141 -17.01 -10.43 9.41
N PRO A 142 -16.49 -11.47 10.09
CA PRO A 142 -15.69 -12.50 9.43
C PRO A 142 -16.43 -13.33 8.35
N ALA A 143 -17.75 -13.27 8.31
CA ALA A 143 -18.56 -13.92 7.26
C ALA A 143 -18.78 -13.00 6.05
N GLY A 144 -18.31 -11.76 6.10
CA GLY A 144 -18.49 -10.75 5.05
C GLY A 144 -19.82 -10.02 5.12
N ALA A 145 -20.59 -10.18 6.22
CA ALA A 145 -21.79 -9.37 6.42
C ALA A 145 -21.38 -7.94 6.78
N GLU A 146 -22.03 -6.96 6.17
CA GLU A 146 -21.79 -5.54 6.44
C GLU A 146 -22.91 -4.95 7.28
N ARG A 147 -22.58 -3.94 8.09
CA ARG A 147 -23.58 -3.11 8.78
C ARG A 147 -23.13 -1.65 8.88
N PRO A 148 -24.07 -0.69 8.83
CA PRO A 148 -23.78 0.69 9.20
C PRO A 148 -23.41 0.79 10.68
N ALA A 149 -22.38 1.60 11.00
CA ALA A 149 -21.90 1.83 12.35
C ALA A 149 -21.88 3.32 12.71
N GLY A 150 -20.72 3.87 13.08
CA GLY A 150 -20.55 5.28 13.41
C GLY A 150 -20.72 6.22 12.21
N ARG A 151 -20.87 7.52 12.47
CA ARG A 151 -20.78 8.55 11.42
C ARG A 151 -19.30 8.78 11.05
N PRO A 152 -18.96 9.09 9.79
CA PRO A 152 -17.62 9.56 9.47
C PRO A 152 -17.34 10.89 10.19
N THR A 153 -16.10 11.12 10.60
CA THR A 153 -15.71 12.32 11.35
C THR A 153 -14.36 12.86 10.88
N GLY A 154 -14.06 14.11 11.19
CA GLY A 154 -12.73 14.68 10.98
C GLY A 154 -12.30 14.61 9.50
N PRO A 155 -11.11 14.07 9.18
CA PRO A 155 -10.60 13.97 7.82
C PRO A 155 -11.53 13.23 6.85
N ASP A 156 -12.14 12.12 7.27
CA ASP A 156 -13.01 11.31 6.40
C ASP A 156 -14.25 12.09 5.97
N LEU A 157 -14.86 12.82 6.91
CA LEU A 157 -16.01 13.68 6.60
C LEU A 157 -15.60 14.81 5.65
N ALA A 158 -14.45 15.46 5.92
CA ALA A 158 -13.94 16.53 5.06
C ALA A 158 -13.58 16.04 3.64
N TRP A 159 -13.10 14.80 3.51
CA TRP A 159 -12.84 14.15 2.22
C TRP A 159 -14.14 13.95 1.44
N LEU A 160 -15.17 13.37 2.08
CA LEU A 160 -16.48 13.16 1.46
C LEU A 160 -17.10 14.48 1.00
N GLU A 161 -17.10 15.50 1.86
CA GLU A 161 -17.70 16.80 1.54
C GLU A 161 -17.01 17.49 0.36
N ARG A 162 -15.70 17.30 0.19
CA ARG A 162 -14.91 17.98 -0.84
C ARG A 162 -14.81 17.20 -2.15
N TRP A 163 -14.58 15.89 -2.07
CA TRP A 163 -14.16 15.07 -3.20
C TRP A 163 -15.19 14.03 -3.62
N TRP A 164 -15.97 13.52 -2.66
CA TRP A 164 -16.95 12.47 -2.94
C TRP A 164 -18.29 12.67 -2.20
N PRO A 165 -19.06 13.73 -2.52
CA PRO A 165 -20.29 14.02 -1.79
C PRO A 165 -21.34 12.94 -2.05
N LEU A 166 -21.70 12.21 -1.00
CA LEU A 166 -22.76 11.22 -1.06
C LEU A 166 -24.12 11.94 -0.95
N THR A 167 -25.04 11.65 -1.87
CA THR A 167 -26.34 12.34 -1.96
C THR A 167 -27.52 11.37 -1.96
N ASP A 168 -27.37 10.20 -2.57
CA ASP A 168 -28.43 9.19 -2.68
C ASP A 168 -28.27 8.07 -1.64
N PRO A 169 -29.35 7.63 -0.97
CA PRO A 169 -29.32 6.45 -0.12
C PRO A 169 -28.78 5.21 -0.86
N GLY A 170 -27.85 4.49 -0.23
CA GLY A 170 -27.14 3.34 -0.80
C GLY A 170 -25.88 3.71 -1.59
N ALA A 171 -25.62 4.99 -1.87
CA ALA A 171 -24.35 5.41 -2.46
C ALA A 171 -23.19 5.17 -1.48
N ARG A 172 -22.05 4.73 -2.01
CA ARG A 172 -20.85 4.39 -1.23
C ARG A 172 -19.63 5.17 -1.68
N ALA A 173 -18.72 5.41 -0.74
CA ALA A 173 -17.41 6.02 -0.98
C ALA A 173 -16.34 5.39 -0.09
N GLU A 174 -15.10 5.42 -0.57
CA GLU A 174 -13.90 5.01 0.14
C GLU A 174 -13.19 6.25 0.72
N VAL A 175 -12.73 6.15 1.98
CA VAL A 175 -12.11 7.25 2.75
C VAL A 175 -10.85 6.82 3.48
#